data_AF-W1YBR8-F1
#
_entry.id   AF-W1YBR8-F1
#
_cell.length_a   1.000
_cell.length_b   1.000
_cell.length_c   1.000
_cell.angle_alpha   90.00
_cell.angle_beta   90.00
_cell.angle_gamma   90.00
#
_symmetry.space_group_name_H-M   'P 1'
#
loop_
_entity.id
_entity.type
_entity.pdbx_description
1 polymer ?
#
loop_
_entity_poly.entity_id
_entity_poly.type
_entity_poly.pdbx_seq_one_letter_code
_entity_poly.pdbx_strand_id
1 'polypeptide(L)' 'MNYETLAKDILGLVGGKANINEAWHCATRLRFKLKDENKAQTAEIEALPGVVTVVKSAGQYQVVI' A
#
# COMPACT_ATOMS: atom_id res chain seq x y z
N MET A 1 11.68 13.66 2.00
CA MET A 1 10.48 12.84 1.71
C MET A 1 9.54 12.93 2.90
N ASN A 2 8.27 13.28 2.68
CA ASN A 2 7.28 13.30 3.75
C ASN A 2 6.55 11.95 3.79
N TYR A 3 7.13 10.99 4.53
CA TYR A 3 6.57 9.64 4.64
C TYR A 3 5.19 9.62 5.29
N GLU A 4 4.84 10.62 6.12
CA GLU A 4 3.52 10.69 6.73
C GLU A 4 2.43 10.99 5.69
N THR A 5 2.73 11.88 4.74
CA THR A 5 1.83 12.18 3.62
C THR A 5 1.69 10.97 2.72
N LEU A 6 2.82 10.36 2.32
CA LEU A 6 2.83 9.17 1.49
C LEU A 6 2.05 8.00 2.13
N ALA A 7 2.21 7.77 3.44
CA ALA A 7 1.48 6.74 4.15
C ALA A 7 -0.03 7.01 4.19
N LYS A 8 -0.45 8.27 4.35
CA LYS A 8 -1.88 8.65 4.31
C LYS A 8 -2.46 8.44 2.91
N ASP A 9 -1.73 8.82 1.86
CA ASP A 9 -2.15 8.62 0.47
C ASP A 9 -2.30 7.13 0.17
N ILE A 10 -1.28 6.32 0.49
CA ILE A 10 -1.33 4.85 0.33
C ILE A 10 -2.52 4.27 1.10
N LEU A 11 -2.74 4.69 2.36
CA LEU A 11 -3.87 4.21 3.16
C LEU A 11 -5.22 4.49 2.50
N GLY A 12 -5.40 5.69 1.92
CA GLY A 12 -6.60 6.03 1.18
C GLY A 12 -6.79 5.14 -0.06
N LEU A 13 -5.74 5.05 -0.87
CA LEU A 13 -5.76 4.34 -2.14
C LEU A 13 -5.87 2.82 -2.02
N VAL A 14 -5.49 2.21 -0.87
CA VAL A 14 -5.76 0.78 -0.62
C VAL A 14 -7.21 0.52 -0.16
N GLY A 15 -8.09 1.52 -0.16
CA GLY A 15 -9.48 1.41 0.28
C GLY A 15 -9.70 1.72 1.76
N GLY A 16 -8.73 2.38 2.41
CA GLY A 16 -8.81 2.80 3.80
C GLY A 16 -8.65 1.67 4.83
N LYS A 17 -8.68 2.05 6.12
CA LYS A 17 -8.61 1.10 7.25
C LYS A 17 -9.68 0.01 7.18
N ALA A 18 -10.84 0.32 6.60
CA ALA A 18 -11.93 -0.63 6.44
C ALA A 18 -11.57 -1.81 5.52
N ASN A 19 -10.66 -1.62 4.56
CA ASN A 19 -10.21 -2.65 3.63
C ASN A 19 -8.96 -3.43 4.10
N ILE A 20 -8.41 -3.12 5.26
CA ILE A 20 -7.21 -3.76 5.79
C ILE A 20 -7.61 -4.78 6.87
N ASN A 21 -7.15 -6.02 6.73
CA ASN A 21 -7.20 -7.02 7.80
C ASN A 21 -5.98 -6.87 8.71
N GLU A 22 -4.78 -6.78 8.12
CA GLU A 22 -3.51 -6.70 8.83
C GLU A 22 -2.55 -5.79 8.05
N ALA A 23 -1.70 -5.04 8.76
CA ALA A 23 -0.67 -4.20 8.16
C ALA A 23 0.63 -4.29 8.98
N TRP A 24 1.76 -4.36 8.28
CA TRP A 24 3.09 -4.36 8.87
C TRP A 24 4.11 -3.81 7.87
N HIS A 25 5.34 -3.58 8.31
CA HIS A 25 6.37 -3.05 7.44
C HIS A 25 7.74 -3.67 7.73
N CYS A 26 8.62 -3.61 6.73
CA CYS A 26 10.05 -3.81 6.91
C CYS A 26 10.80 -2.51 6.60
N ALA A 27 12.09 -2.56 6.30
CA ALA A 27 12.88 -1.37 5.99
C ALA A 27 12.41 -0.64 4.72
N THR A 28 12.00 -1.37 3.68
CA THR A 28 11.71 -0.83 2.34
C THR A 28 10.32 -1.18 1.81
N ARG A 29 9.46 -1.81 2.63
CA ARG A 29 8.12 -2.23 2.19
C ARG A 29 7.07 -2.02 3.25
N LEU A 30 5.94 -1.48 2.82
CA LEU A 30 4.66 -1.56 3.51
C LEU A 30 3.92 -2.79 3.01
N ARG A 31 3.36 -3.59 3.91
CA ARG A 31 2.69 -4.85 3.61
C ARG A 31 1.29 -4.82 4.19
N PHE A 32 0.32 -5.19 3.36
CA PHE A 32 -1.08 -5.23 3.72
C PHE A 32 -1.66 -6.58 3.38
N LYS A 33 -2.48 -7.10 4.29
CA LYS A 33 -3.45 -8.15 4.01
C LYS A 33 -4.80 -7.46 3.80
N LEU A 34 -5.20 -7.29 2.55
CA LEU A 34 -6.44 -6.60 2.22
C LEU A 34 -7.64 -7.55 2.32
N LYS A 35 -8.82 -6.98 2.56
CA LYS A 35 -10.10 -7.71 2.46
C LYS A 35 -10.49 -7.93 1.01
N ASP A 36 -10.31 -6.90 0.19
CA ASP A 36 -10.60 -6.92 -1.24
C ASP A 36 -9.51 -6.13 -1.98
N GLU A 37 -8.68 -6.83 -2.77
CA GLU A 37 -7.61 -6.20 -3.55
C GLU A 37 -8.13 -5.35 -4.71
N ASN A 38 -9.38 -5.55 -5.16
CA ASN A 38 -9.96 -4.75 -6.24
C ASN A 38 -10.30 -3.32 -5.82
N LYS A 39 -10.38 -3.07 -4.50
CA LYS A 39 -10.56 -1.72 -3.95
C LYS A 39 -9.26 -0.93 -3.86
N ALA A 40 -8.11 -1.56 -4.13
CA ALA A 40 -6.83 -0.88 -4.15
C ALA A 40 -6.58 -0.25 -5.52
N GLN A 41 -6.33 1.05 -5.54
CA GLN A 41 -5.99 1.82 -6.75
C GLN A 41 -4.49 1.65 -7.08
N THR A 42 -4.10 0.44 -7.51
CA THR A 42 -2.68 0.07 -7.69
C THR A 42 -1.92 1.03 -8.61
N ALA A 43 -2.50 1.40 -9.75
CA ALA A 43 -1.84 2.32 -10.70
C ALA A 43 -1.60 3.72 -10.09
N GLU A 44 -2.52 4.21 -9.25
CA GLU A 44 -2.37 5.49 -8.56
C GLU A 44 -1.29 5.40 -7.48
N ILE A 45 -1.24 4.28 -6.74
CA ILE A 45 -0.21 4.03 -5.73
C ILE A 45 1.18 3.99 -6.39
N GLU A 46 1.33 3.32 -7.53
CA GLU A 46 2.61 3.25 -8.26
C GLU A 46 3.05 4.59 -8.85
N ALA A 47 2.11 5.51 -9.07
CA ALA A 47 2.41 6.87 -9.55
C ALA A 47 2.81 7.84 -8.41
N LEU A 48 2.67 7.45 -7.14
CA LEU A 48 3.02 8.33 -6.02
C LEU A 48 4.52 8.58 -5.94
N PRO A 49 4.97 9.83 -5.71
CA PRO A 49 6.37 10.13 -5.47
C PRO A 49 6.92 9.37 -4.27
N GLY A 50 7.94 8.55 -4.50
CA GLY A 50 8.55 7.70 -3.46
C GLY A 50 7.99 6.28 -3.40
N VAL A 51 7.11 5.87 -4.31
CA VAL A 51 6.79 4.46 -4.55
C VAL A 51 7.62 3.97 -5.74
N VAL A 52 8.28 2.83 -5.55
CA VAL A 52 9.06 2.17 -6.61
C VAL A 52 8.17 1.24 -7.43
N THR A 53 7.34 0.43 -6.75
CA THR A 53 6.41 -0.52 -7.38
C THR A 53 5.46 -1.13 -6.33
N VAL A 54 4.37 -1.74 -6.80
CA VAL A 54 3.50 -2.60 -5.99
C VAL A 54 3.69 -4.06 -6.39
N VAL A 55 3.94 -4.92 -5.40
CA VAL A 55 4.09 -6.37 -5.58
C VAL A 55 2.95 -7.10 -4.87
N LYS A 56 2.22 -7.94 -5.60
CA LYS A 56 1.19 -8.83 -5.04
C LYS A 56 1.73 -10.25 -5.00
N SER A 57 1.98 -10.78 -3.81
CA SER A 57 2.59 -12.12 -3.66
C SER A 57 2.24 -12.74 -2.31
N ALA A 58 2.05 -14.07 -2.29
CA ALA A 58 1.71 -14.84 -1.09
C ALA A 58 0.51 -14.27 -0.29
N GLY A 59 -0.51 -13.76 -1.00
CA GLY A 59 -1.69 -13.14 -0.40
C GLY A 59 -1.42 -11.79 0.27
N GLN A 60 -0.30 -11.14 -0.04
CA GLN A 60 0.08 -9.83 0.48
C GLN A 60 0.14 -8.79 -0.63
N TYR A 61 -0.42 -7.62 -0.35
CA TYR A 61 -0.26 -6.41 -1.13
C TYR A 61 0.94 -5.62 -0.57
N GLN A 62 2.01 -5.49 -1.34
CA GLN A 62 3.27 -4.88 -0.89
C GLN A 62 3.55 -3.60 -1.67
N VAL A 63 3.78 -2.49 -0.98
CA VAL A 63 4.22 -1.24 -1.58
C VAL A 63 5.71 -1.07 -1.27
N VAL A 64 6.54 -1.01 -2.31
CA VAL A 64 7.98 -0.77 -2.19
C VAL A 64 8.22 0.73 -2.26
N ILE A 65 8.92 1.27 -1.27
CA ILE A 65 9.21 2.71 -1.11
C ILE A 65 10.70 2.98 -0.95
#